data_AF-A0A2P2C1B7-F1
#
_entry.id   AF-A0A2P2C1B7-F1
#
_cell.length_a   1.000
_cell.length_b   1.000
_cell.length_c   1.000
_cell.angle_alpha   90.00
_cell.angle_beta   90.00
_cell.angle_gamma   90.00
#
_symmetry.space_group_name_H-M   'P 1'
#
loop_
_entity.id
_entity.type
_entity.pdbx_description
1 polymer ?
#
loop_
_entity_poly.entity_id
_entity_poly.type
_entity_poly.pdbx_seq_one_letter_code
_entity_poly.pdbx_strand_id
1 'polypeptide(L)'
;MSDRSLLDELIEQEQRLVFESFDEEDAWRLGVALREAALARDLPVAISVRRNGQRLFHAALPGASADNDGWLERKCAVVDRYGQSSLQVGERFRVGGGAFDTDSRLDPQHYAAHGGAFPILVRDTGCIGTVAVSGLPQLEDHRLVVGVLEALLAADADGSPYPANLSAVRVELHDIRSPEDWARVMDLSRAPGQERYLNSMQDIREEAHEDRRAMPHPWSVRDAATGGLVGFAMISDNIPEPIDDDLVGPYFLWKLLIDEHHQGKGYGAATLDAVVAYVRTRPGAVVLPTSCSQGPGSPRGFYLSHGFVDTGRIMWGENVLSLNLVERSQTE
;
A
#
# COMPACT_ATOMS: atom_id res chain seq x y z
N MET A 1 -18.11 -20.98 12.25
CA MET A 1 -19.19 -20.16 11.66
C MET A 1 -20.05 -21.10 10.84
N SER A 2 -21.37 -20.95 10.84
CA SER A 2 -22.22 -21.75 9.94
C SER A 2 -22.04 -21.26 8.50
N ASP A 3 -22.21 -22.13 7.50
CA ASP A 3 -22.13 -21.76 6.08
C ASP A 3 -23.10 -20.60 5.74
N ARG A 4 -24.22 -20.52 6.45
CA ARG A 4 -25.17 -19.41 6.33
C ARG A 4 -24.58 -18.07 6.77
N SER A 5 -23.83 -18.05 7.87
CA SER A 5 -23.17 -16.84 8.37
C SER A 5 -22.12 -16.31 7.41
N LEU A 6 -21.41 -17.20 6.70
CA LEU A 6 -20.43 -16.80 5.70
C LEU A 6 -21.12 -16.28 4.44
N LEU A 7 -22.19 -16.95 3.97
CA LEU A 7 -22.95 -16.46 2.82
C LEU A 7 -23.51 -15.05 3.04
N ASP A 8 -24.06 -14.78 4.22
CA ASP A 8 -24.61 -13.46 4.56
C ASP A 8 -23.49 -12.38 4.59
N GLU A 9 -22.29 -12.70 5.08
CA GLU A 9 -21.11 -11.81 5.03
C GLU A 9 -20.69 -11.47 3.59
N LEU A 10 -20.67 -12.46 2.69
CA LEU A 10 -20.27 -12.25 1.30
C LEU A 10 -21.26 -11.35 0.56
N ILE A 11 -22.56 -11.50 0.84
CA ILE A 11 -23.61 -10.64 0.29
C ILE A 11 -23.43 -9.20 0.76
N GLU A 12 -23.09 -9.00 2.03
CA GLU A 12 -22.82 -7.67 2.58
C GLU A 12 -21.59 -7.03 1.91
N GLN A 13 -20.51 -7.80 1.71
CA GLN A 13 -19.31 -7.34 1.00
C GLN A 13 -19.64 -6.86 -0.41
N GLU A 14 -20.41 -7.63 -1.18
CA GLU A 14 -20.83 -7.25 -2.54
C GLU A 14 -21.74 -6.01 -2.54
N GLN A 15 -22.58 -5.81 -1.53
CA GLN A 15 -23.47 -4.64 -1.45
C GLN A 15 -22.73 -3.34 -1.12
N ARG A 16 -21.66 -3.41 -0.33
CA ARG A 16 -20.92 -2.22 0.11
C ARG A 16 -19.74 -1.85 -0.79
N LEU A 17 -19.13 -2.81 -1.48
CA LEU A 17 -17.97 -2.59 -2.34
C LEU A 17 -18.42 -2.24 -3.77
N VAL A 18 -18.90 -1.00 -3.91
CA VAL A 18 -19.46 -0.47 -5.17
C VAL A 18 -18.75 0.83 -5.53
N PHE A 19 -18.23 0.90 -6.75
CA PHE A 19 -17.58 2.08 -7.31
C PHE A 19 -18.60 3.11 -7.81
N GLU A 20 -18.27 4.40 -7.75
CA GLU A 20 -19.06 5.46 -8.41
C GLU A 20 -18.81 5.48 -9.93
N SER A 21 -17.57 5.24 -10.34
CA SER A 21 -17.13 5.09 -11.73
C SER A 21 -15.98 4.09 -11.78
N PHE A 22 -15.70 3.53 -12.96
CA PHE A 22 -14.57 2.61 -13.12
C PHE A 22 -13.99 2.68 -14.54
N ASP A 23 -12.81 3.26 -14.66
CA ASP A 23 -12.07 3.39 -15.92
C ASP A 23 -10.77 2.54 -15.96
N GLU A 24 -9.95 2.79 -16.98
CA GLU A 24 -8.64 2.14 -17.16
C GLU A 24 -7.64 2.46 -16.04
N GLU A 25 -7.68 3.68 -15.50
CA GLU A 25 -6.81 4.10 -14.40
C GLU A 25 -7.24 3.43 -13.11
N ASP A 26 -8.54 3.31 -12.84
CA ASP A 26 -9.06 2.56 -11.70
C ASP A 26 -8.65 1.07 -11.76
N ALA A 27 -8.70 0.46 -12.96
CA ALA A 27 -8.24 -0.90 -13.16
C ALA A 27 -6.74 -1.05 -12.90
N TRP A 28 -5.93 -0.07 -13.31
CA TRP A 28 -4.50 -0.02 -13.04
C TRP A 28 -4.21 0.14 -11.55
N ARG A 29 -4.84 1.11 -10.88
CA ARG A 29 -4.75 1.36 -9.43
C ARG A 29 -5.10 0.11 -8.63
N LEU A 30 -6.21 -0.55 -8.97
CA LEU A 30 -6.64 -1.80 -8.34
C LEU A 30 -5.62 -2.93 -8.52
N GLY A 31 -5.13 -3.12 -9.75
CA GLY A 31 -4.13 -4.14 -10.05
C GLY A 31 -2.81 -3.92 -9.31
N VAL A 32 -2.32 -2.67 -9.29
CA VAL A 32 -1.10 -2.29 -8.56
C VAL A 32 -1.29 -2.48 -7.06
N ALA A 33 -2.42 -2.03 -6.48
CA ALA A 33 -2.68 -2.19 -5.05
C ALA A 33 -2.67 -3.67 -4.63
N LEU A 34 -3.28 -4.56 -5.43
CA LEU A 34 -3.21 -6.01 -5.19
C LEU A 34 -1.79 -6.56 -5.28
N ARG A 35 -1.02 -6.11 -6.27
CA ARG A 35 0.37 -6.52 -6.48
C ARG A 35 1.24 -6.12 -5.29
N GLU A 36 1.15 -4.88 -4.84
CA GLU A 36 1.91 -4.37 -3.70
C GLU A 36 1.52 -5.09 -2.39
N ALA A 37 0.22 -5.27 -2.15
CA ALA A 37 -0.27 -5.98 -0.97
C ALA A 37 0.21 -7.44 -0.93
N ALA A 38 0.30 -8.09 -2.08
CA ALA A 38 0.81 -9.45 -2.21
C ALA A 38 2.34 -9.53 -2.06
N LEU A 39 3.10 -8.60 -2.67
CA LEU A 39 4.56 -8.55 -2.55
C LEU A 39 5.02 -8.23 -1.14
N ALA A 40 4.33 -7.33 -0.44
CA ALA A 40 4.64 -7.00 0.96
C ALA A 40 4.52 -8.20 1.91
N ARG A 41 3.89 -9.29 1.46
CA ARG A 41 3.62 -10.51 2.21
C ARG A 41 4.23 -11.76 1.54
N ASP A 42 5.08 -11.57 0.52
CA ASP A 42 5.72 -12.64 -0.27
C ASP A 42 4.72 -13.68 -0.81
N LEU A 43 3.53 -13.25 -1.23
CA LEU A 43 2.46 -14.15 -1.67
C LEU A 43 2.65 -14.59 -3.13
N PRO A 44 2.60 -15.91 -3.43
CA PRO A 44 2.85 -16.45 -4.77
C PRO A 44 1.58 -16.45 -5.63
N VAL A 45 1.02 -15.26 -5.91
CA VAL A 45 -0.28 -15.12 -6.58
C VAL A 45 -0.19 -14.58 -8.01
N ALA A 46 -1.14 -15.00 -8.84
CA ALA A 46 -1.48 -14.34 -10.09
C ALA A 46 -2.71 -13.43 -9.88
N ILE A 47 -2.73 -12.29 -10.57
CA ILE A 47 -3.73 -11.22 -10.43
C ILE A 47 -4.31 -10.89 -11.82
N SER A 48 -5.61 -10.63 -11.90
CA SER A 48 -6.28 -10.18 -13.11
C SER A 48 -7.38 -9.14 -12.81
N VAL A 49 -7.46 -8.08 -13.61
CA VAL A 49 -8.58 -7.13 -13.60
C VAL A 49 -9.17 -7.05 -15.01
N ARG A 50 -10.48 -7.26 -15.13
CA ARG A 50 -11.19 -7.34 -16.42
C ARG A 50 -12.42 -6.45 -16.41
N ARG A 51 -12.74 -5.83 -17.56
CA ARG A 51 -13.97 -5.07 -17.82
C ARG A 51 -14.60 -5.59 -19.10
N ASN A 52 -15.84 -6.06 -19.05
CA ASN A 52 -16.57 -6.62 -20.21
C ASN A 52 -15.73 -7.61 -21.04
N GLY A 53 -14.99 -8.49 -20.37
CA GLY A 53 -14.13 -9.50 -21.00
C GLY A 53 -12.73 -9.01 -21.39
N GLN A 54 -12.50 -7.70 -21.55
CA GLN A 54 -11.17 -7.13 -21.78
C GLN A 54 -10.34 -7.19 -20.50
N ARG A 55 -9.11 -7.73 -20.60
CA ARG A 55 -8.15 -7.74 -19.49
C ARG A 55 -7.36 -6.44 -19.47
N LEU A 56 -7.60 -5.63 -18.45
CA LEU A 56 -6.98 -4.32 -18.27
C LEU A 56 -5.70 -4.40 -17.44
N PHE A 57 -5.60 -5.40 -16.55
CA PHE A 57 -4.41 -5.67 -15.75
C PHE A 57 -4.15 -7.17 -15.61
N HIS A 58 -2.88 -7.56 -15.61
CA HIS A 58 -2.42 -8.90 -15.26
C HIS A 58 -1.02 -8.85 -14.64
N ALA A 59 -0.81 -9.65 -13.61
CA ALA A 59 0.52 -9.85 -13.04
C ALA A 59 0.65 -11.25 -12.45
N ALA A 60 1.77 -11.91 -12.71
CA ALA A 60 2.20 -13.12 -12.01
C ALA A 60 3.36 -12.76 -11.06
N LEU A 61 3.21 -13.05 -9.78
CA LEU A 61 4.24 -12.80 -8.77
C LEU A 61 5.18 -14.00 -8.60
N PRO A 62 6.38 -13.81 -8.02
CA PRO A 62 7.30 -14.92 -7.74
C PRO A 62 6.61 -16.08 -7.03
N GLY A 63 6.71 -17.28 -7.60
CA GLY A 63 6.05 -18.49 -7.09
C GLY A 63 4.69 -18.81 -7.72
N ALA A 64 4.07 -17.87 -8.42
CA ALA A 64 2.90 -18.16 -9.24
C ALA A 64 3.29 -18.95 -10.51
N SER A 65 2.33 -19.69 -11.07
CA SER A 65 2.50 -20.57 -12.22
C SER A 65 1.38 -20.39 -13.24
N ALA A 66 1.56 -20.94 -14.44
CA ALA A 66 0.51 -20.92 -15.48
C ALA A 66 -0.79 -21.62 -15.08
N ASP A 67 -0.77 -22.55 -14.10
CA ASP A 67 -2.00 -23.12 -13.55
C ASP A 67 -2.87 -22.05 -12.88
N ASN A 68 -2.24 -21.07 -12.21
CA ASN A 68 -2.94 -19.97 -11.58
C ASN A 68 -3.68 -19.09 -12.61
N ASP A 69 -3.15 -18.93 -13.82
CA ASP A 69 -3.86 -18.24 -14.90
C ASP A 69 -5.14 -19.01 -15.31
N GLY A 70 -5.07 -20.33 -15.41
CA GLY A 70 -6.24 -21.18 -15.65
C GLY A 70 -7.28 -21.10 -14.53
N TRP A 71 -6.85 -20.96 -13.28
CA TRP A 71 -7.75 -20.67 -12.16
C TRP A 71 -8.38 -19.29 -12.25
N LEU A 72 -7.61 -18.25 -12.60
CA LEU A 72 -8.14 -16.90 -12.78
C LEU A 72 -9.27 -16.90 -13.82
N GLU A 73 -9.06 -17.49 -14.99
CA GLU A 73 -10.09 -17.50 -16.03
C GLU A 73 -11.37 -18.23 -15.59
N ARG A 74 -11.25 -19.38 -14.90
CA ARG A 74 -12.41 -20.14 -14.41
C ARG A 74 -13.18 -19.43 -13.29
N LYS A 75 -12.48 -18.76 -12.38
CA LYS A 75 -13.12 -17.96 -11.31
C LYS A 75 -13.77 -16.71 -11.91
N CYS A 76 -13.12 -16.03 -12.85
CA CYS A 76 -13.68 -14.88 -13.56
C CYS A 76 -14.94 -15.24 -14.34
N ALA A 77 -14.97 -16.39 -15.03
CA ALA A 77 -16.14 -16.84 -15.76
C ALA A 77 -17.38 -17.03 -14.85
N VAL A 78 -17.19 -17.40 -13.58
CA VAL A 78 -18.28 -17.45 -12.59
C VAL A 78 -18.80 -16.04 -12.31
N VAL A 79 -17.92 -15.08 -12.05
CA VAL A 79 -18.33 -13.70 -11.78
C VAL A 79 -19.00 -13.07 -12.99
N ASP A 80 -18.41 -13.21 -14.19
CA ASP A 80 -18.96 -12.70 -15.44
C ASP A 80 -20.37 -13.25 -15.73
N ARG A 81 -20.66 -14.49 -15.32
CA ARG A 81 -21.97 -15.14 -15.50
C ARG A 81 -22.99 -14.74 -14.45
N TYR A 82 -22.59 -14.69 -13.18
CA TYR A 82 -23.51 -14.55 -12.05
C TYR A 82 -23.60 -13.12 -11.50
N GLY A 83 -22.64 -12.24 -11.84
CA GLY A 83 -22.53 -10.90 -11.27
C GLY A 83 -22.22 -10.89 -9.77
N GLN A 84 -21.65 -11.98 -9.26
CA GLN A 84 -21.43 -12.26 -7.84
C GLN A 84 -20.06 -12.89 -7.67
N SER A 85 -19.43 -12.70 -6.52
CA SER A 85 -18.12 -13.26 -6.22
C SER A 85 -18.13 -14.78 -6.34
N SER A 86 -17.02 -15.33 -6.81
CA SER A 86 -16.90 -16.77 -7.04
C SER A 86 -17.07 -17.57 -5.74
N LEU A 87 -16.67 -17.00 -4.60
CA LEU A 87 -16.90 -17.58 -3.28
C LEU A 87 -18.38 -17.59 -2.91
N GLN A 88 -19.09 -16.46 -3.07
CA GLN A 88 -20.52 -16.38 -2.74
C GLN A 88 -21.35 -17.37 -3.56
N VAL A 89 -21.04 -17.52 -4.84
CA VAL A 89 -21.71 -18.51 -5.69
C VAL A 89 -21.48 -19.91 -5.14
N GLY A 90 -20.25 -20.27 -4.77
CA GLY A 90 -19.92 -21.57 -4.19
C GLY A 90 -20.62 -21.82 -2.84
N GLU A 91 -20.64 -20.82 -1.95
CA GLU A 91 -21.34 -20.88 -0.66
C GLU A 91 -22.85 -21.06 -0.82
N ARG A 92 -23.47 -20.37 -1.80
CA ARG A 92 -24.90 -20.49 -2.06
C ARG A 92 -25.31 -21.93 -2.39
N PHE A 93 -24.51 -22.66 -3.16
CA PHE A 93 -24.77 -24.07 -3.44
C PHE A 93 -24.63 -24.93 -2.17
N ARG A 94 -23.59 -24.68 -1.37
CA ARG A 94 -23.35 -25.41 -0.10
C ARG A 94 -24.46 -25.21 0.92
N VAL A 95 -24.88 -23.96 1.13
CA VAL A 95 -26.04 -23.64 1.99
C VAL A 95 -27.33 -24.29 1.47
N GLY A 96 -27.45 -24.46 0.15
CA GLY A 96 -28.56 -25.17 -0.49
C GLY A 96 -28.48 -26.70 -0.40
N GLY A 97 -27.43 -27.27 0.21
CA GLY A 97 -27.22 -28.71 0.33
C GLY A 97 -26.60 -29.37 -0.91
N GLY A 98 -26.05 -28.58 -1.84
CA GLY A 98 -25.43 -29.04 -3.08
C GLY A 98 -23.97 -28.58 -3.25
N ALA A 99 -23.41 -28.84 -4.42
CA ALA A 99 -22.08 -28.42 -4.83
C ALA A 99 -22.12 -27.78 -6.22
N PHE A 100 -21.39 -26.67 -6.40
CA PHE A 100 -21.35 -25.96 -7.67
C PHE A 100 -20.91 -26.85 -8.83
N ASP A 101 -19.85 -27.64 -8.64
CA ASP A 101 -19.25 -28.47 -9.70
C ASP A 101 -20.19 -29.55 -10.24
N THR A 102 -21.14 -30.05 -9.43
CA THR A 102 -22.09 -31.09 -9.83
C THR A 102 -23.46 -30.53 -10.21
N ASP A 103 -23.91 -29.48 -9.54
CA ASP A 103 -25.30 -29.06 -9.58
C ASP A 103 -25.52 -27.82 -10.47
N SER A 104 -24.45 -27.08 -10.83
CA SER A 104 -24.55 -25.88 -11.69
C SER A 104 -24.88 -26.20 -13.15
N ARG A 105 -24.64 -27.45 -13.59
CA ARG A 105 -24.70 -27.90 -15.00
C ARG A 105 -23.72 -27.16 -15.93
N LEU A 106 -22.72 -26.49 -15.36
CA LEU A 106 -21.66 -25.82 -16.10
C LEU A 106 -20.45 -26.77 -16.23
N ASP A 107 -19.64 -26.53 -17.26
CA ASP A 107 -18.41 -27.28 -17.47
C ASP A 107 -17.35 -26.86 -16.42
N PRO A 108 -16.88 -27.78 -15.54
CA PRO A 108 -15.87 -27.47 -14.52
C PRO A 108 -14.51 -27.06 -15.10
N GLN A 109 -14.26 -27.33 -16.39
CA GLN A 109 -13.06 -26.84 -17.08
C GLN A 109 -13.13 -25.32 -17.34
N HIS A 110 -14.33 -24.75 -17.37
CA HIS A 110 -14.56 -23.34 -17.68
C HIS A 110 -15.04 -22.52 -16.48
N TYR A 111 -15.58 -23.17 -15.45
CA TYR A 111 -16.15 -22.48 -14.29
C TYR A 111 -15.65 -23.09 -12.98
N ALA A 112 -15.22 -22.25 -12.05
CA ALA A 112 -14.77 -22.65 -10.72
C ALA A 112 -15.30 -21.68 -9.67
N ALA A 113 -16.31 -22.09 -8.88
CA ALA A 113 -16.89 -21.26 -7.81
C ALA A 113 -16.06 -21.37 -6.52
N HIS A 114 -14.78 -21.00 -6.64
CA HIS A 114 -13.81 -20.93 -5.56
C HIS A 114 -13.40 -19.49 -5.33
N GLY A 115 -13.23 -19.09 -4.07
CA GLY A 115 -12.88 -17.73 -3.70
C GLY A 115 -11.61 -17.18 -4.36
N GLY A 116 -11.61 -15.86 -4.51
CA GLY A 116 -10.56 -15.12 -5.21
C GLY A 116 -11.00 -14.37 -6.45
N ALA A 117 -12.27 -14.41 -6.87
CA ALA A 117 -12.79 -13.48 -7.88
C ALA A 117 -14.00 -12.72 -7.34
N PHE A 118 -14.04 -11.41 -7.60
CA PHE A 118 -15.01 -10.48 -7.04
C PHE A 118 -15.53 -9.54 -8.15
N PRO A 119 -16.84 -9.22 -8.17
CA PRO A 119 -17.43 -8.36 -9.20
C PRO A 119 -16.97 -6.91 -9.05
N ILE A 120 -16.66 -6.27 -10.18
CA ILE A 120 -16.49 -4.82 -10.26
C ILE A 120 -17.88 -4.22 -10.47
N LEU A 121 -18.47 -3.71 -9.40
CA LEU A 121 -19.82 -3.14 -9.36
C LEU A 121 -19.74 -1.62 -9.47
N VAL A 122 -20.51 -1.03 -10.38
CA VAL A 122 -20.64 0.43 -10.51
C VAL A 122 -22.05 0.85 -10.13
N ARG A 123 -22.17 1.93 -9.34
CA ARG A 123 -23.45 2.46 -8.87
C ARG A 123 -24.38 2.73 -10.06
N ASP A 124 -25.64 2.37 -9.89
CA ASP A 124 -26.71 2.49 -10.90
C ASP A 124 -26.45 1.78 -12.25
N THR A 125 -25.36 1.01 -12.36
CA THR A 125 -24.96 0.28 -13.57
C THR A 125 -24.93 -1.23 -13.35
N GLY A 126 -24.47 -1.67 -12.18
CA GLY A 126 -24.30 -3.09 -11.84
C GLY A 126 -22.89 -3.61 -12.16
N CYS A 127 -22.77 -4.93 -12.36
CA CYS A 127 -21.49 -5.59 -12.60
C CYS A 127 -20.99 -5.30 -14.03
N ILE A 128 -19.80 -4.71 -14.14
CA ILE A 128 -19.16 -4.38 -15.42
C ILE A 128 -17.91 -5.21 -15.70
N GLY A 129 -17.46 -6.00 -14.73
CA GLY A 129 -16.16 -6.64 -14.78
C GLY A 129 -15.84 -7.46 -13.55
N THR A 130 -14.60 -7.94 -13.48
CA THR A 130 -14.14 -8.84 -12.44
C THR A 130 -12.70 -8.51 -12.04
N VAL A 131 -12.43 -8.52 -10.75
CA VAL A 131 -11.08 -8.58 -10.20
C VAL A 131 -10.83 -9.95 -9.60
N ALA A 132 -9.66 -10.54 -9.84
CA ALA A 132 -9.34 -11.87 -9.38
C ALA A 132 -7.88 -12.06 -8.95
N VAL A 133 -7.71 -12.95 -7.98
CA VAL A 133 -6.45 -13.46 -7.42
C VAL A 133 -6.49 -15.00 -7.42
N SER A 134 -5.35 -15.60 -7.72
CA SER A 134 -5.16 -17.04 -7.58
C SER A 134 -3.76 -17.36 -7.04
N GLY A 135 -3.69 -18.11 -5.95
CA GLY A 135 -2.45 -18.70 -5.44
C GLY A 135 -2.52 -19.11 -3.97
N LEU A 136 -3.55 -18.66 -3.24
CA LEU A 136 -3.75 -18.94 -1.82
C LEU A 136 -4.95 -19.88 -1.61
N PRO A 137 -5.18 -20.36 -0.38
CA PRO A 137 -6.47 -20.95 -0.02
C PRO A 137 -7.63 -20.01 -0.37
N GLN A 138 -8.76 -20.56 -0.83
CA GLN A 138 -9.86 -19.78 -1.43
C GLN A 138 -10.37 -18.60 -0.58
N LEU A 139 -10.41 -18.75 0.75
CA LEU A 139 -10.84 -17.69 1.65
C LEU A 139 -9.80 -16.58 1.77
N GLU A 140 -8.51 -16.92 1.65
CA GLU A 140 -7.41 -15.95 1.69
C GLU A 140 -7.29 -15.18 0.38
N ASP A 141 -7.45 -15.86 -0.77
CA ASP A 141 -7.56 -15.18 -2.07
C ASP A 141 -8.72 -14.16 -2.03
N HIS A 142 -9.89 -14.57 -1.53
CA HIS A 142 -11.07 -13.68 -1.42
C HIS A 142 -10.82 -12.51 -0.47
N ARG A 143 -10.26 -12.77 0.72
CA ARG A 143 -9.94 -11.71 1.70
C ARG A 143 -8.92 -10.71 1.18
N LEU A 144 -7.93 -11.14 0.38
CA LEU A 144 -6.97 -10.23 -0.23
C LEU A 144 -7.68 -9.26 -1.18
N VAL A 145 -8.56 -9.78 -2.05
CA VAL A 145 -9.35 -8.95 -2.98
C VAL A 145 -10.24 -7.97 -2.23
N VAL A 146 -11.01 -8.45 -1.25
CA VAL A 146 -11.90 -7.61 -0.42
C VAL A 146 -11.13 -6.51 0.30
N GLY A 147 -10.04 -6.86 0.98
CA GLY A 147 -9.25 -5.87 1.74
C GLY A 147 -8.67 -4.76 0.87
N VAL A 148 -8.26 -5.07 -0.36
CA VAL A 148 -7.78 -4.06 -1.31
C VAL A 148 -8.92 -3.18 -1.83
N LEU A 149 -10.06 -3.76 -2.17
CA LEU A 149 -11.24 -3.01 -2.60
C LEU A 149 -11.73 -2.05 -1.51
N GLU A 150 -11.75 -2.50 -0.25
CA GLU A 150 -12.12 -1.66 0.90
C GLU A 150 -11.24 -0.42 1.02
N ALA A 151 -9.92 -0.59 0.92
CA ALA A 151 -9.00 0.53 1.05
C ALA A 151 -9.07 1.50 -0.12
N LEU A 152 -9.24 1.00 -1.35
CA LEU A 152 -9.39 1.83 -2.54
C LEU A 152 -10.65 2.68 -2.49
N LEU A 153 -11.79 2.06 -2.19
CA LEU A 153 -13.07 2.78 -2.10
C LEU A 153 -13.09 3.77 -0.93
N ALA A 154 -12.38 3.50 0.16
CA ALA A 154 -12.19 4.47 1.23
C ALA A 154 -11.32 5.66 0.79
N ALA A 155 -10.25 5.41 0.01
CA ALA A 155 -9.37 6.47 -0.48
C ALA A 155 -10.05 7.39 -1.52
N ASP A 156 -10.92 6.82 -2.37
CA ASP A 156 -11.71 7.59 -3.34
C ASP A 156 -12.73 8.52 -2.66
N ALA A 157 -13.31 8.09 -1.54
CA ALA A 157 -14.19 8.95 -0.72
C ALA A 157 -13.46 10.15 -0.11
N ASP A 158 -12.16 9.99 0.16
CA ASP A 158 -11.28 11.03 0.72
C ASP A 158 -10.63 11.92 -0.36
N GLY A 159 -10.88 11.65 -1.66
CA GLY A 159 -10.37 12.43 -2.80
C GLY A 159 -8.89 12.24 -3.12
N SER A 160 -8.27 11.13 -2.67
CA SER A 160 -6.86 10.83 -2.91
C SER A 160 -6.66 10.05 -4.22
N PRO A 161 -5.90 10.56 -5.21
CA PRO A 161 -5.66 9.88 -6.48
C PRO A 161 -4.79 8.62 -6.35
N TYR A 162 -4.13 8.43 -5.21
CA TYR A 162 -3.36 7.22 -4.91
C TYR A 162 -4.04 6.43 -3.81
N PRO A 163 -4.09 5.08 -3.90
CA PRO A 163 -4.34 4.29 -2.71
C PRO A 163 -3.29 4.70 -1.68
N ALA A 164 -3.73 5.32 -0.58
CA ALA A 164 -2.93 5.38 0.63
C ALA A 164 -2.46 3.93 0.87
N ASN A 165 -1.15 3.77 1.04
CA ASN A 165 -0.52 2.46 1.12
C ASN A 165 -1.34 1.57 2.06
N LEU A 166 -1.65 0.36 1.63
CA LEU A 166 -2.57 -0.61 2.25
C LEU A 166 -2.07 -1.14 3.62
N SER A 167 -1.41 -0.30 4.41
CA SER A 167 -1.28 -0.53 5.84
C SER A 167 -2.62 -0.18 6.49
N ALA A 168 -3.28 -1.18 7.08
CA ALA A 168 -4.38 -0.96 8.04
C ALA A 168 -3.98 -0.05 9.23
N VAL A 169 -2.70 0.31 9.31
CA VAL A 169 -2.07 1.15 10.33
C VAL A 169 -2.07 2.60 9.86
N ARG A 170 -2.61 3.49 10.69
CA ARG A 170 -2.53 4.94 10.54
C ARG A 170 -1.58 5.50 11.59
N VAL A 171 -0.84 6.55 11.24
CA VAL A 171 0.05 7.24 12.17
C VAL A 171 -0.26 8.72 12.26
N GLU A 172 0.12 9.32 13.38
CA GLU A 172 0.13 10.75 13.60
C GLU A 172 1.56 11.25 13.81
N LEU A 173 1.89 12.37 13.18
CA LEU A 173 3.14 13.08 13.39
C LEU A 173 2.95 14.14 14.48
N HIS A 174 3.75 14.05 15.54
CA HIS A 174 3.70 14.97 16.67
C HIS A 174 5.03 15.70 16.78
N ASP A 175 5.01 17.03 16.66
CA ASP A 175 6.22 17.87 16.64
C ASP A 175 7.08 17.66 17.88
N ILE A 176 8.40 17.56 17.67
CA ILE A 176 9.39 17.55 18.76
C ILE A 176 9.98 18.95 18.86
N ARG A 177 9.58 19.71 19.88
CA ARG A 177 9.96 21.13 20.02
C ARG A 177 10.76 21.42 21.28
N SER A 178 10.76 20.50 22.23
CA SER A 178 11.36 20.67 23.54
C SER A 178 12.28 19.52 23.92
N PRO A 179 13.16 19.71 24.92
CA PRO A 179 13.94 18.61 25.50
C PRO A 179 13.08 17.47 26.06
N GLU A 180 11.85 17.76 26.53
CA GLU A 180 10.93 16.75 27.02
C GLU A 180 10.38 15.88 25.88
N ASP A 181 10.04 16.48 24.74
CA ASP A 181 9.61 15.73 23.56
C ASP A 181 10.72 14.81 23.06
N TRP A 182 11.97 15.32 23.05
CA TRP A 182 13.15 14.52 22.73
C TRP A 182 13.33 13.36 23.70
N ALA A 183 13.16 13.58 25.00
CA ALA A 183 13.28 12.51 26.00
C ALA A 183 12.30 11.35 25.73
N ARG A 184 11.11 11.63 25.18
CA ARG A 184 10.10 10.60 24.86
C ARG A 184 10.51 9.69 23.70
N VAL A 185 11.43 10.11 22.83
CA VAL A 185 11.88 9.32 21.69
C VAL A 185 13.27 8.69 21.86
N MET A 186 13.95 8.96 22.99
CA MET A 186 15.30 8.43 23.24
C MET A 186 15.34 6.90 23.34
N ASP A 187 14.24 6.29 23.79
CA ASP A 187 14.14 4.84 24.00
C ASP A 187 13.76 4.06 22.73
N LEU A 188 13.62 4.72 21.57
CA LEU A 188 13.35 4.05 20.30
C LEU A 188 14.51 3.13 19.91
N SER A 189 14.20 1.87 19.68
CA SER A 189 15.19 0.84 19.34
C SER A 189 15.33 0.67 17.83
N ARG A 190 16.57 0.62 17.35
CA ARG A 190 16.92 0.20 15.99
C ARG A 190 17.03 -1.32 15.96
N ALA A 191 16.59 -1.96 14.87
CA ALA A 191 16.81 -3.40 14.72
C ALA A 191 18.28 -3.73 14.49
N PRO A 192 18.72 -4.97 14.83
CA PRO A 192 20.10 -5.39 14.62
C PRO A 192 20.59 -5.17 13.19
N GLY A 193 21.69 -4.43 13.05
CA GLY A 193 22.31 -4.10 11.76
C GLY A 193 21.92 -2.73 11.19
N GLN A 194 20.85 -2.09 11.69
CA GLN A 194 20.46 -0.74 11.26
C GLN A 194 21.38 0.34 11.82
N GLU A 195 22.22 0.04 12.81
CA GLU A 195 23.19 0.98 13.37
C GLU A 195 24.24 1.44 12.34
N ARG A 196 24.33 0.73 11.21
CA ARG A 196 25.19 1.08 10.07
C ARG A 196 24.59 2.13 9.14
N TYR A 197 23.28 2.33 9.23
CA TYR A 197 22.50 3.17 8.32
C TYR A 197 21.84 4.35 9.03
N LEU A 198 21.64 4.23 10.34
CA LEU A 198 21.01 5.27 11.14
C LEU A 198 21.76 5.45 12.46
N ASN A 199 22.13 6.70 12.75
CA ASN A 199 22.80 7.08 14.01
C ASN A 199 21.87 6.90 15.21
N SER A 200 22.42 6.98 16.43
CA SER A 200 21.60 6.86 17.63
C SER A 200 20.65 8.06 17.77
N MET A 201 19.57 7.92 18.55
CA MET A 201 18.66 9.04 18.81
C MET A 201 19.37 10.21 19.50
N GLN A 202 20.44 9.95 20.26
CA GLN A 202 21.27 11.00 20.84
C GLN A 202 22.05 11.76 19.75
N ASP A 203 22.73 11.04 18.86
CA ASP A 203 23.49 11.65 17.75
C ASP A 203 22.57 12.43 16.81
N ILE A 204 21.40 11.88 16.48
CA ILE A 204 20.39 12.55 15.63
C ILE A 204 19.94 13.88 16.26
N ARG A 205 19.75 13.91 17.58
CA ARG A 205 19.40 15.15 18.30
C ARG A 205 20.53 16.16 18.25
N GLU A 206 21.77 15.70 18.44
CA GLU A 206 22.97 16.56 18.38
C GLU A 206 23.15 17.15 16.97
N GLU A 207 23.06 16.32 15.92
CA GLU A 207 23.07 16.75 14.51
C GLU A 207 22.00 17.81 14.22
N ALA A 208 20.76 17.58 14.65
CA ALA A 208 19.66 18.53 14.46
C ALA A 208 19.89 19.86 15.20
N HIS A 209 20.62 19.83 16.33
CA HIS A 209 20.97 21.05 17.07
C HIS A 209 22.11 21.82 16.42
N GLU A 210 23.10 21.11 15.88
CA GLU A 210 24.30 21.68 15.27
C GLU A 210 24.01 22.25 13.87
N ASP A 211 23.28 21.51 13.03
CA ASP A 211 23.02 21.93 11.66
C ASP A 211 21.65 22.61 11.49
N ARG A 212 21.49 23.75 12.16
CA ARG A 212 20.26 24.56 12.08
C ARG A 212 20.01 25.15 10.69
N ARG A 213 21.02 25.20 9.82
CA ARG A 213 20.89 25.72 8.44
C ARG A 213 20.06 24.77 7.58
N ALA A 214 20.13 23.48 7.85
CA ALA A 214 19.32 22.46 7.19
C ALA A 214 17.83 22.48 7.61
N MET A 215 17.41 23.41 8.48
CA MET A 215 16.03 23.56 8.96
C MET A 215 15.39 22.24 9.45
N PRO A 216 15.99 21.57 10.45
CA PRO A 216 15.46 20.31 10.95
C PRO A 216 14.06 20.47 11.53
N HIS A 217 13.14 19.62 11.06
CA HIS A 217 11.79 19.49 11.57
C HIS A 217 11.55 18.04 12.03
N PRO A 218 11.78 17.72 13.31
CA PRO A 218 11.59 16.39 13.86
C PRO A 218 10.18 16.13 14.38
N TRP A 219 9.71 14.89 14.20
CA TRP A 219 8.45 14.36 14.69
C TRP A 219 8.66 13.06 15.45
N SER A 220 7.87 12.89 16.52
CA SER A 220 7.55 11.57 17.05
C SER A 220 6.42 10.98 16.22
N VAL A 221 6.54 9.71 15.86
CA VAL A 221 5.53 8.98 15.11
C VAL A 221 4.72 8.16 16.09
N ARG A 222 3.40 8.34 16.09
CA ARG A 222 2.48 7.64 16.98
C ARG A 222 1.47 6.83 16.19
N ASP A 223 1.14 5.64 16.67
CA ASP A 223 0.00 4.90 16.15
C ASP A 223 -1.30 5.69 16.42
N ALA A 224 -2.09 5.94 15.39
CA ALA A 224 -3.28 6.81 15.49
C ALA A 224 -4.41 6.18 16.32
N ALA A 225 -4.45 4.85 16.45
CA ALA A 225 -5.50 4.17 17.21
C ALA A 225 -5.20 4.11 18.71
N THR A 226 -3.93 3.96 19.07
CA THR A 226 -3.48 3.73 20.45
C THR A 226 -2.76 4.91 21.07
N GLY A 227 -2.26 5.85 20.25
CA GLY A 227 -1.36 6.94 20.66
C GLY A 227 0.06 6.48 21.05
N GLY A 228 0.35 5.18 20.91
CA GLY A 228 1.62 4.57 21.25
C GLY A 228 2.74 5.11 20.37
N LEU A 229 3.92 5.31 20.95
CA LEU A 229 5.10 5.71 20.18
C LEU A 229 5.61 4.53 19.35
N VAL A 230 5.76 4.74 18.05
CA VAL A 230 6.15 3.69 17.10
C VAL A 230 7.37 4.05 16.26
N GLY A 231 7.80 5.32 16.28
CA GLY A 231 8.94 5.75 15.51
C GLY A 231 9.27 7.24 15.61
N PHE A 232 10.16 7.66 14.73
CA PHE A 232 10.66 9.02 14.59
C PHE A 232 10.86 9.34 13.10
N ALA A 233 10.54 10.57 12.71
CA ALA A 233 10.83 11.09 11.38
C ALA A 233 11.39 12.51 11.49
N MET A 234 12.31 12.89 10.61
CA MET A 234 12.81 14.25 10.52
C MET A 234 13.07 14.62 9.07
N ILE A 235 12.65 15.83 8.71
CA ILE A 235 12.93 16.42 7.41
C ILE A 235 13.76 17.69 7.58
N SER A 236 14.42 18.11 6.51
CA SER A 236 14.68 19.52 6.26
C SER A 236 13.40 20.18 5.75
N ASP A 237 12.92 21.21 6.43
CA ASP A 237 11.66 21.91 6.11
C ASP A 237 11.94 23.35 5.65
N ASN A 238 11.85 23.56 4.34
CA ASN A 238 11.94 24.88 3.71
C ASN A 238 13.29 25.58 3.96
N ILE A 239 14.40 24.90 3.58
CA ILE A 239 15.73 25.50 3.57
C ILE A 239 15.71 26.77 2.69
N PRO A 240 16.15 27.93 3.21
CA PRO A 240 16.09 29.19 2.47
C PRO A 240 17.10 29.23 1.33
N GLU A 241 16.77 29.94 0.26
CA GLU A 241 17.71 30.24 -0.81
C GLU A 241 18.68 31.38 -0.41
N PRO A 242 19.95 31.35 -0.89
CA PRO A 242 20.56 30.25 -1.63
C PRO A 242 20.85 29.05 -0.70
N ILE A 243 20.60 27.84 -1.22
CA ILE A 243 20.90 26.61 -0.49
C ILE A 243 22.39 26.33 -0.63
N ASP A 244 23.07 26.08 0.49
CA ASP A 244 24.50 25.74 0.51
C ASP A 244 24.76 24.48 -0.34
N ASP A 245 25.91 24.42 -1.03
CA ASP A 245 26.24 23.35 -1.99
C ASP A 245 26.27 21.94 -1.35
N ASP A 246 26.45 21.87 -0.03
CA ASP A 246 26.45 20.65 0.77
C ASP A 246 25.07 20.27 1.30
N LEU A 247 23.99 20.96 0.91
CA LEU A 247 22.61 20.67 1.30
C LEU A 247 21.74 20.31 0.08
N VAL A 248 20.64 19.61 0.35
CA VAL A 248 19.59 19.31 -0.63
C VAL A 248 18.28 19.90 -0.09
N GLY A 249 17.62 20.75 -0.88
CA GLY A 249 16.40 21.42 -0.46
C GLY A 249 15.51 21.86 -1.64
N PRO A 250 14.42 22.59 -1.36
CA PRO A 250 14.06 23.18 -0.06
C PRO A 250 13.56 22.18 0.98
N TYR A 251 13.17 20.97 0.57
CA TYR A 251 12.75 19.87 1.46
C TYR A 251 13.64 18.64 1.25
N PHE A 252 13.89 17.89 2.31
CA PHE A 252 14.66 16.65 2.26
C PHE A 252 14.23 15.70 3.39
N LEU A 253 13.95 14.44 3.09
CA LEU A 253 13.73 13.43 4.13
C LEU A 253 15.09 13.01 4.70
N TRP A 254 15.34 13.49 5.92
CA TRP A 254 16.64 13.40 6.55
C TRP A 254 16.80 12.14 7.40
N LYS A 255 15.84 11.84 8.29
CA LYS A 255 15.88 10.63 9.12
C LYS A 255 14.50 9.99 9.18
N LEU A 256 14.46 8.66 9.16
CA LEU A 256 13.27 7.86 9.39
C LEU A 256 13.65 6.62 10.21
N LEU A 257 12.96 6.41 11.32
CA LEU A 257 13.14 5.28 12.21
C LEU A 257 11.76 4.75 12.63
N ILE A 258 11.55 3.45 12.45
CA ILE A 258 10.45 2.73 13.10
C ILE A 258 11.07 1.83 14.16
N ASP A 259 10.52 1.89 15.36
CA ASP A 259 10.96 1.08 16.48
C ASP A 259 10.98 -0.41 16.10
N GLU A 260 12.02 -1.14 16.52
CA GLU A 260 12.21 -2.53 16.11
C GLU A 260 11.00 -3.42 16.39
N HIS A 261 10.26 -3.16 17.47
CA HIS A 261 9.07 -3.93 17.85
C HIS A 261 7.85 -3.61 16.98
N HIS A 262 7.93 -2.58 16.15
CA HIS A 262 6.87 -2.09 15.26
C HIS A 262 7.21 -2.27 13.77
N GLN A 263 8.42 -2.71 13.43
CA GLN A 263 8.81 -2.96 12.04
C GLN A 263 8.04 -4.13 11.41
N GLY A 264 7.90 -4.09 10.07
CA GLY A 264 7.14 -5.09 9.30
C GLY A 264 5.62 -5.00 9.45
N LYS A 265 5.08 -4.04 10.22
CA LYS A 265 3.64 -3.87 10.46
C LYS A 265 3.00 -2.75 9.61
N GLY A 266 3.75 -2.12 8.72
CA GLY A 266 3.27 -1.02 7.86
C GLY A 266 3.53 0.40 8.38
N TYR A 267 3.99 0.58 9.61
CA TYR A 267 4.27 1.91 10.18
C TYR A 267 5.26 2.74 9.35
N GLY A 268 6.26 2.13 8.73
CA GLY A 268 7.23 2.87 7.89
C GLY A 268 6.56 3.53 6.70
N ALA A 269 5.71 2.77 5.98
CA ALA A 269 4.96 3.30 4.85
C ALA A 269 3.99 4.39 5.28
N ALA A 270 3.20 4.14 6.33
CA ALA A 270 2.26 5.12 6.90
C ALA A 270 2.96 6.41 7.36
N THR A 271 4.16 6.31 7.92
CA THR A 271 4.97 7.47 8.32
C THR A 271 5.42 8.28 7.12
N LEU A 272 5.90 7.61 6.08
CA LEU A 272 6.34 8.26 4.86
C LEU A 272 5.16 8.94 4.14
N ASP A 273 3.99 8.29 4.10
CA ASP A 273 2.74 8.88 3.60
C ASP A 273 2.38 10.17 4.38
N ALA A 274 2.44 10.12 5.72
CA ALA A 274 2.15 11.29 6.55
C ALA A 274 3.16 12.44 6.33
N VAL A 275 4.45 12.13 6.16
CA VAL A 275 5.48 13.13 5.83
C VAL A 275 5.23 13.72 4.43
N VAL A 276 4.91 12.89 3.44
CA VAL A 276 4.60 13.35 2.08
C VAL A 276 3.36 14.25 2.07
N ALA A 277 2.31 13.86 2.81
CA ALA A 277 1.12 14.68 2.99
C ALA A 277 1.46 16.03 3.61
N TYR A 278 2.30 16.07 4.65
CA TYR A 278 2.79 17.32 5.22
C TYR A 278 3.55 18.16 4.18
N VAL A 279 4.55 17.59 3.50
CA VAL A 279 5.41 18.32 2.55
C VAL A 279 4.61 18.87 1.36
N ARG A 280 3.59 18.17 0.88
CA ARG A 280 2.69 18.66 -0.19
C ARG A 280 1.96 19.96 0.17
N THR A 281 1.73 20.22 1.46
CA THR A 281 1.11 21.48 1.91
C THR A 281 2.09 22.67 1.90
N ARG A 282 3.38 22.40 1.69
CA ARG A 282 4.45 23.38 1.84
C ARG A 282 4.70 24.13 0.52
N PRO A 283 5.09 25.41 0.58
CA PRO A 283 5.29 26.22 -0.63
C PRO A 283 6.45 25.65 -1.47
N GLY A 284 6.23 25.57 -2.79
CA GLY A 284 7.26 25.15 -3.75
C GLY A 284 7.66 23.67 -3.67
N ALA A 285 6.91 22.85 -2.92
CA ALA A 285 7.20 21.42 -2.76
C ALA A 285 6.86 20.64 -4.03
N VAL A 286 7.85 20.45 -4.90
CA VAL A 286 7.70 19.67 -6.15
C VAL A 286 8.32 18.27 -6.05
N VAL A 287 9.28 18.10 -5.16
CA VAL A 287 10.02 16.84 -4.98
C VAL A 287 10.40 16.68 -3.51
N LEU A 288 10.38 15.45 -3.01
CA LEU A 288 10.96 15.07 -1.72
C LEU A 288 12.15 14.13 -1.97
N PRO A 289 13.39 14.62 -1.88
CA PRO A 289 14.58 13.79 -1.95
C PRO A 289 14.89 13.13 -0.61
N THR A 290 15.63 12.03 -0.66
CA THR A 290 16.29 11.40 0.50
C THR A 290 17.61 10.78 0.05
N SER A 291 18.46 10.34 0.97
CA SER A 291 19.66 9.57 0.66
C SER A 291 19.68 8.26 1.43
N CYS A 292 20.26 7.23 0.83
CA CYS A 292 20.51 5.98 1.54
C CYS A 292 21.73 5.24 0.99
N SER A 293 22.51 4.66 1.91
CA SER A 293 23.59 3.72 1.60
C SER A 293 23.09 2.42 0.94
N GLN A 294 23.92 1.77 0.13
CA GLN A 294 23.62 0.45 -0.45
C GLN A 294 24.07 -0.70 0.47
N GLY A 295 23.42 -1.86 0.37
CA GLY A 295 23.84 -3.10 1.04
C GLY A 295 22.71 -3.88 1.73
N PRO A 296 23.01 -5.03 2.34
CA PRO A 296 22.03 -5.85 3.05
C PRO A 296 21.38 -5.08 4.20
N GLY A 297 20.05 -5.00 4.22
CA GLY A 297 19.30 -4.25 5.24
C GLY A 297 19.18 -2.74 4.97
N SER A 298 19.63 -2.26 3.81
CA SER A 298 19.44 -0.88 3.37
C SER A 298 17.96 -0.52 3.21
N PRO A 299 17.54 0.71 3.59
CA PRO A 299 16.16 1.19 3.38
C PRO A 299 15.85 1.52 1.91
N ARG A 300 16.81 1.35 0.99
CA ARG A 300 16.63 1.66 -0.44
C ARG A 300 15.41 0.94 -1.04
N GLY A 301 15.27 -0.36 -0.80
CA GLY A 301 14.15 -1.14 -1.32
C GLY A 301 12.80 -0.60 -0.85
N PHE A 302 12.74 -0.18 0.42
CA PHE A 302 11.56 0.44 1.02
C PHE A 302 11.20 1.77 0.33
N TYR A 303 12.17 2.66 0.10
CA TYR A 303 11.92 3.91 -0.61
C TYR A 303 11.47 3.69 -2.06
N LEU A 304 12.12 2.77 -2.78
CA LEU A 304 11.74 2.45 -4.16
C LEU A 304 10.32 1.87 -4.25
N SER A 305 9.93 0.98 -3.31
CA SER A 305 8.55 0.49 -3.24
C SER A 305 7.53 1.59 -2.92
N HIS A 306 7.97 2.67 -2.30
CA HIS A 306 7.14 3.83 -1.98
C HIS A 306 7.16 4.91 -3.09
N GLY A 307 7.65 4.57 -4.29
CA GLY A 307 7.60 5.43 -5.47
C GLY A 307 8.78 6.40 -5.61
N PHE A 308 9.79 6.32 -4.74
CA PHE A 308 11.03 7.05 -4.97
C PHE A 308 11.77 6.48 -6.18
N VAL A 309 12.45 7.35 -6.91
CA VAL A 309 13.27 7.00 -8.06
C VAL A 309 14.73 7.34 -7.77
N ASP A 310 15.66 6.50 -8.20
CA ASP A 310 17.09 6.81 -8.11
C ASP A 310 17.46 7.93 -9.10
N THR A 311 18.08 8.98 -8.58
CA THR A 311 18.49 10.14 -9.37
C THR A 311 19.82 9.92 -10.11
N GLY A 312 20.55 8.85 -9.78
CA GLY A 312 21.91 8.58 -10.22
C GLY A 312 22.98 9.43 -9.51
N ARG A 313 22.58 10.38 -8.65
CA ARG A 313 23.51 11.20 -7.86
C ARG A 313 23.96 10.46 -6.61
N ILE A 314 25.22 10.65 -6.25
CA ILE A 314 25.80 10.18 -4.99
C ILE A 314 26.21 11.40 -4.17
N MET A 315 25.71 11.50 -2.94
CA MET A 315 26.06 12.55 -1.98
C MET A 315 26.40 11.89 -0.65
N TRP A 316 27.46 12.36 0.02
CA TRP A 316 27.93 11.77 1.28
C TRP A 316 28.20 10.26 1.24
N GLY A 317 28.52 9.72 0.04
CA GLY A 317 28.68 8.28 -0.19
C GLY A 317 27.37 7.49 -0.33
N GLU A 318 26.24 8.17 -0.33
CA GLU A 318 24.89 7.59 -0.42
C GLU A 318 24.20 7.93 -1.74
N ASN A 319 23.32 7.04 -2.21
CA ASN A 319 22.50 7.31 -3.39
C ASN A 319 21.37 8.26 -3.03
N VAL A 320 21.22 9.32 -3.81
CA VAL A 320 20.09 10.25 -3.69
C VAL A 320 18.90 9.70 -4.46
N LEU A 321 17.81 9.50 -3.74
CA LEU A 321 16.51 9.12 -4.27
C LEU A 321 15.58 10.33 -4.26
N SER A 322 14.58 10.36 -5.14
CA SER A 322 13.59 11.44 -5.18
C SER A 322 12.18 10.93 -5.42
N LEU A 323 11.21 11.46 -4.68
CA LEU A 323 9.78 11.28 -4.91
C LEU A 323 9.20 12.55 -5.54
N ASN A 324 8.50 12.41 -6.66
CA ASN A 324 7.78 13.54 -7.27
C ASN A 324 6.49 13.83 -6.47
N LEU A 325 6.30 15.10 -6.09
CA LEU A 325 5.15 15.54 -5.30
C LEU A 325 4.07 16.24 -6.13
N VAL A 326 4.38 16.63 -7.36
CA VAL A 326 3.43 17.31 -8.27
C VAL A 326 2.60 16.25 -8.99
N GLU A 327 1.28 16.43 -9.01
CA GLU A 327 0.42 15.66 -9.89
C GLU A 327 0.90 15.82 -11.34
N ARG A 328 1.01 14.72 -12.09
CA ARG A 328 1.12 14.84 -13.54
C ARG A 328 -0.21 15.39 -14.02
N SER A 329 -0.27 16.71 -14.24
CA SER A 329 -1.34 17.32 -15.02
C SER A 329 -1.43 16.51 -16.32
N GLN A 330 -2.59 15.92 -16.57
CA GLN A 330 -2.86 15.26 -17.84
C GLN A 330 -2.54 16.30 -18.92
N THR A 331 -1.49 16.03 -19.70
CA THR A 331 -1.08 16.93 -20.77
C THR A 331 -2.05 16.67 -21.92
N GLU A 332 -2.63 17.77 -22.41
CA GLU A 332 -3.62 17.93 -23.47
C GLU A 332 -3.56 16.94 -24.65
#